data_AF-A0A3B8KTT4-F1
#
_entry.id   AF-A0A3B8KTT4-F1
#
_cell.length_a   1.000
_cell.length_b   1.000
_cell.length_c   1.000
_cell.angle_alpha   90.00
_cell.angle_beta   90.00
_cell.angle_gamma   90.00
#
_symmetry.space_group_name_H-M   'P 1'
#
loop_
_entity.id
_entity.type
_entity.pdbx_description
1 polymer ?
#
loop_
_entity_poly.entity_id
_entity_poly.type
_entity_poly.pdbx_seq_one_letter_code
_entity_poly.pdbx_strand_id
1 'polypeptide(L)'
;MEFARTDPPAARTLNNMPSGYSYRLPGNSRSRRRLLVLRAAAELEEKQARRLARAAEAASGDQTRPVVEEPVAVQATESVGAAVPELAGQLAGQIAEHGIEPDPANDESSGLDTLFPKQQTTDGSDEVSTIRELVAGPRPATWVFCGDGPDETAFPDLFAAELRTTYRRPLDAVVNTLVPGSPIETVLENLEWQLARFQPDVVQLVIGRAAASAGSEFSSTLAQLIDQLRNLNAAIVIHAPDASGSDELAKSVEQIRELASSRAIPVIDHADSDSDHDRVNRLCQELNLQRPSD
;
A
#
# COMPACT_ATOMS: atom_id res chain seq x y z
N MET A 1 -50.38 -43.68 -37.54
CA MET A 1 -50.18 -42.52 -36.65
C MET A 1 -48.96 -42.83 -35.80
N GLU A 2 -47.85 -42.13 -35.81
CA GLU A 2 -47.41 -40.93 -36.51
C GLU A 2 -45.89 -40.93 -36.36
N PHE A 3 -45.15 -40.87 -37.47
CA PHE A 3 -43.69 -40.79 -37.46
C PHE A 3 -43.26 -39.33 -37.26
N ALA A 4 -42.26 -39.14 -36.40
CA ALA A 4 -41.19 -38.16 -36.46
C ALA A 4 -41.53 -36.69 -36.74
N ARG A 5 -41.31 -35.82 -35.73
CA ARG A 5 -40.64 -34.51 -35.91
C ARG A 5 -39.82 -34.17 -34.67
N THR A 6 -38.52 -34.41 -34.76
CA THR A 6 -37.49 -33.79 -33.92
C THR A 6 -37.14 -32.45 -34.55
N ASP A 7 -37.46 -31.36 -33.86
CA ASP A 7 -37.05 -30.02 -34.25
C ASP A 7 -35.54 -29.83 -34.02
N PRO A 8 -34.80 -29.22 -34.97
CA PRO A 8 -33.37 -28.93 -34.80
C PRO A 8 -33.16 -27.65 -33.95
N PRO A 9 -32.09 -27.57 -33.14
CA PRO A 9 -31.78 -26.35 -32.40
C PRO A 9 -31.30 -25.27 -33.37
N ALA A 10 -31.92 -24.09 -33.27
CA ALA A 10 -31.59 -22.91 -34.05
C ALA A 10 -30.11 -22.51 -33.91
N ALA A 11 -29.41 -22.50 -35.04
CA ALA A 11 -28.13 -21.83 -35.21
C ALA A 11 -28.28 -20.34 -34.87
N ARG A 12 -27.77 -19.94 -33.70
CA ARG A 12 -27.60 -18.53 -33.35
C ARG A 12 -26.35 -18.01 -34.04
N THR A 13 -26.61 -17.17 -35.02
CA THR A 13 -25.70 -16.34 -35.80
C THR A 13 -24.70 -15.61 -34.90
N LEU A 14 -23.41 -15.87 -35.11
CA LEU A 14 -22.31 -15.00 -34.71
C LEU A 14 -22.39 -13.73 -35.56
N ASN A 15 -23.13 -12.72 -35.10
CA ASN A 15 -23.05 -11.36 -35.63
C ASN A 15 -23.55 -10.39 -34.56
N ASN A 16 -22.65 -9.96 -33.69
CA ASN A 16 -22.68 -8.64 -33.07
C ASN A 16 -21.37 -8.40 -32.31
N MET A 17 -20.33 -7.95 -33.03
CA MET A 17 -19.28 -7.16 -32.41
C MET A 17 -19.78 -5.71 -32.33
N PRO A 18 -19.95 -5.11 -31.14
CA PRO A 18 -19.98 -3.66 -31.04
C PRO A 18 -18.56 -3.13 -31.23
N SER A 19 -18.25 -2.81 -32.49
CA SER A 19 -17.23 -1.84 -32.85
C SER A 19 -17.48 -0.53 -32.09
N GLY A 20 -16.53 -0.15 -31.24
CA GLY A 20 -16.33 1.23 -30.80
C GLY A 20 -17.37 1.78 -29.82
N TYR A 21 -17.11 1.64 -28.52
CA TYR A 21 -17.62 2.58 -27.53
C TYR A 21 -16.54 3.58 -27.16
N SER A 22 -16.68 4.76 -27.77
CA SER A 22 -15.99 5.99 -27.42
C SER A 22 -16.27 6.38 -25.97
N TYR A 23 -15.25 6.48 -25.14
CA TYR A 23 -15.37 7.15 -23.85
C TYR A 23 -15.72 8.63 -24.09
N ARG A 24 -16.92 9.04 -23.64
CA ARG A 24 -17.24 10.47 -23.52
C ARG A 24 -16.34 11.05 -22.44
N LEU A 25 -15.49 11.99 -22.85
CA LEU A 25 -14.48 12.62 -22.01
C LEU A 25 -15.12 13.58 -20.99
N PRO A 26 -14.79 13.48 -19.70
CA PRO A 26 -14.90 14.59 -18.78
C PRO A 26 -13.86 15.66 -19.17
N GLY A 27 -14.31 16.90 -19.35
CA GLY A 27 -13.54 18.02 -19.89
C GLY A 27 -12.49 18.62 -18.94
N ASN A 28 -11.54 17.82 -18.45
CA ASN A 28 -10.40 18.34 -17.67
C ASN A 28 -9.05 18.00 -18.33
N SER A 29 -8.28 19.05 -18.66
CA SER A 29 -6.98 19.01 -19.36
C SER A 29 -5.92 18.11 -18.72
N ARG A 30 -6.04 17.77 -17.43
CA ARG A 30 -5.07 16.91 -16.72
C ARG A 30 -5.20 15.44 -17.10
N SER A 31 -6.43 14.92 -17.22
CA SER A 31 -6.66 13.51 -17.60
C SER A 31 -6.24 13.23 -19.04
N ARG A 32 -6.42 14.21 -19.94
CA ARG A 32 -5.99 14.10 -21.34
C ARG A 32 -4.47 14.09 -21.49
N ARG A 33 -3.74 14.87 -20.69
CA ARG A 33 -2.27 14.86 -20.67
C ARG A 33 -1.71 13.53 -20.15
N ARG A 34 -2.27 12.98 -19.06
CA ARG A 34 -1.83 11.69 -18.51
C ARG A 34 -2.01 10.54 -19.51
N LEU A 35 -3.13 10.51 -20.22
CA LEU A 35 -3.38 9.52 -21.28
C LEU A 35 -2.44 9.65 -22.48
N LEU A 36 -2.06 10.87 -22.87
CA LEU A 36 -1.09 11.08 -23.95
C LEU A 36 0.31 10.60 -23.56
N VAL A 37 0.72 10.79 -22.29
CA VAL A 37 2.00 10.30 -21.78
C VAL A 37 2.03 8.77 -21.76
N LEU A 38 0.96 8.12 -21.29
CA LEU A 38 0.87 6.66 -21.28
C LEU A 38 0.90 6.07 -22.70
N ARG A 39 0.23 6.71 -23.66
CA ARG A 39 0.25 6.29 -25.07
C ARG A 39 1.66 6.44 -25.68
N ALA A 40 2.34 7.55 -25.39
CA ALA A 40 3.70 7.78 -25.88
C ALA A 40 4.71 6.78 -25.30
N ALA A 41 4.56 6.40 -24.02
CA ALA A 41 5.38 5.38 -23.38
C ALA A 41 5.17 4.00 -24.03
N ALA A 42 3.92 3.59 -24.25
CA ALA A 42 3.60 2.33 -24.92
C ALA A 42 4.15 2.27 -26.37
N GLU A 43 4.08 3.37 -27.12
CA GLU A 43 4.66 3.45 -28.48
C GLU A 43 6.20 3.37 -28.48
N LEU A 44 6.86 3.85 -27.43
CA LEU A 44 8.30 3.74 -27.26
C LEU A 44 8.72 2.30 -26.94
N GLU A 45 8.00 1.63 -26.03
CA GLU A 45 8.23 0.23 -25.69
C GLU A 45 8.04 -0.68 -26.91
N GLU A 46 6.98 -0.46 -27.70
CA GLU A 46 6.74 -1.23 -28.92
C GLU A 46 7.85 -1.03 -29.96
N LYS A 47 8.35 0.21 -30.12
CA LYS A 47 9.49 0.48 -31.01
C LYS A 47 10.77 -0.18 -30.51
N GLN A 48 11.00 -0.19 -29.21
CA GLN A 48 12.18 -0.82 -28.62
C GLN A 48 12.14 -2.35 -28.79
N ALA A 49 10.99 -2.97 -28.55
CA ALA A 49 10.77 -4.39 -28.80
C ALA A 49 11.01 -4.76 -30.27
N ARG A 50 10.50 -3.95 -31.22
CA ARG A 50 10.74 -4.16 -32.66
C ARG A 50 12.21 -4.03 -33.06
N ARG A 51 12.96 -3.11 -32.42
CA ARG A 51 14.42 -2.98 -32.65
C ARG A 51 15.19 -4.19 -32.14
N LEU A 52 14.85 -4.68 -30.95
CA LEU A 52 15.46 -5.88 -30.38
C LEU A 52 15.16 -7.14 -31.22
N ALA A 53 13.92 -7.29 -31.69
CA ALA A 53 13.56 -8.38 -32.59
C ALA A 53 14.36 -8.37 -33.90
N ARG A 54 14.52 -7.20 -34.53
CA ARG A 54 15.36 -7.07 -35.74
C ARG A 54 16.85 -7.32 -35.47
N ALA A 55 17.37 -6.92 -34.32
CA ALA A 55 18.75 -7.19 -33.93
C ALA A 55 18.99 -8.69 -33.71
N ALA A 56 18.03 -9.39 -33.10
CA ALA A 56 18.09 -10.84 -32.92
C ALA A 56 18.00 -11.59 -34.25
N GLU A 57 17.16 -11.15 -35.19
CA GLU A 57 17.09 -11.72 -36.54
C GLU A 57 18.39 -11.51 -37.32
N ALA A 58 19.02 -10.33 -37.21
CA ALA A 58 20.31 -10.05 -37.83
C ALA A 58 21.45 -10.90 -37.23
N ALA A 59 21.40 -11.20 -35.93
CA ALA A 59 22.37 -12.09 -35.26
C ALA A 59 22.16 -13.57 -35.61
N SER A 60 20.95 -13.96 -36.02
CA SER A 60 20.63 -15.35 -36.41
C SER A 60 20.94 -15.65 -37.89
N GLY A 61 21.24 -14.62 -38.69
CA GLY A 61 21.44 -14.70 -40.14
C GLY A 61 22.84 -15.14 -40.62
N ASP A 62 23.79 -15.38 -39.72
CA ASP A 62 25.15 -15.81 -40.11
C ASP A 62 25.55 -17.09 -39.37
N GLN A 63 25.11 -18.23 -39.89
CA GLN A 63 25.62 -19.55 -39.51
C GLN A 63 26.37 -20.17 -40.68
N THR A 64 27.67 -19.91 -40.73
CA THR A 64 28.63 -20.82 -41.40
C THR A 64 29.46 -21.49 -40.32
N ARG A 65 29.22 -22.79 -40.10
CA ARG A 65 30.07 -23.68 -39.28
C ARG A 65 31.42 -23.90 -39.97
N PRO A 66 32.52 -24.12 -39.22
CA PRO A 66 32.93 -25.50 -39.01
C PRO A 66 33.41 -25.82 -37.58
N VAL A 67 33.66 -27.11 -37.40
CA VAL A 67 33.95 -27.88 -36.17
C VAL A 67 35.46 -27.91 -35.88
N VAL A 68 35.81 -28.10 -34.60
CA VAL A 68 36.87 -28.98 -34.02
C VAL A 68 37.82 -28.27 -33.01
N GLU A 69 38.04 -28.98 -31.88
CA GLU A 69 39.16 -28.96 -30.91
C GLU A 69 39.17 -27.99 -29.70
N GLU A 70 38.95 -28.56 -28.51
CA GLU A 70 39.68 -28.24 -27.27
C GLU A 70 41.11 -28.85 -27.34
N PRO A 71 42.11 -28.47 -26.49
CA PRO A 71 42.04 -27.71 -25.22
C PRO A 71 43.15 -26.62 -25.06
N VAL A 72 43.10 -25.88 -23.94
CA VAL A 72 44.20 -25.55 -22.99
C VAL A 72 44.02 -24.17 -22.36
N ALA A 73 44.24 -24.15 -21.05
CA ALA A 73 44.17 -23.07 -20.08
C ALA A 73 44.91 -21.78 -20.45
N VAL A 74 44.29 -20.64 -20.14
CA VAL A 74 44.98 -19.40 -19.77
C VAL A 74 44.17 -18.71 -18.66
N GLN A 75 44.81 -18.48 -17.52
CA GLN A 75 44.32 -17.60 -16.46
C GLN A 75 44.34 -16.16 -16.95
N ALA A 76 43.25 -15.42 -16.74
CA ALA A 76 43.25 -13.98 -16.78
C ALA A 76 42.47 -13.47 -15.56
N THR A 77 43.22 -12.97 -14.60
CA THR A 77 42.75 -12.03 -13.58
C THR A 77 42.36 -10.73 -14.29
N GLU A 78 41.11 -10.30 -14.17
CA GLU A 78 40.79 -8.90 -14.46
C GLU A 78 39.91 -8.34 -13.33
N SER A 79 40.57 -7.46 -12.58
CA SER A 79 40.02 -6.59 -11.56
C SER A 79 39.36 -5.40 -12.25
N VAL A 80 38.07 -5.19 -11.97
CA VAL A 80 37.35 -3.93 -12.20
C VAL A 80 36.55 -3.76 -10.90
N GLY A 81 36.91 -2.89 -9.98
CA GLY A 81 37.10 -1.46 -10.15
C GLY A 81 36.38 -0.82 -8.97
N ALA A 82 36.96 -0.98 -7.78
CA ALA A 82 36.56 -0.28 -6.57
C ALA A 82 37.11 1.16 -6.64
N ALA A 83 36.26 2.10 -7.01
CA ALA A 83 36.38 3.54 -6.79
C ALA A 83 34.95 4.06 -6.97
N VAL A 84 34.30 4.67 -5.98
CA VAL A 84 34.54 6.05 -5.55
C VAL A 84 34.03 6.24 -4.10
N PRO A 85 34.90 6.56 -3.15
CA PRO A 85 34.54 7.37 -1.99
C PRO A 85 35.42 8.64 -1.99
N GLU A 86 35.21 9.53 -2.96
CA GLU A 86 35.97 10.79 -3.04
C GLU A 86 35.12 12.02 -3.36
N LEU A 87 33.78 11.91 -3.32
CA LEU A 87 32.87 13.05 -3.47
C LEU A 87 32.31 13.60 -2.16
N ALA A 88 32.53 12.90 -1.03
CA ALA A 88 32.15 13.39 0.31
C ALA A 88 33.25 14.24 0.97
N GLY A 89 34.52 14.02 0.62
CA GLY A 89 35.67 14.74 1.20
C GLY A 89 35.89 16.14 0.60
N GLN A 90 35.48 16.36 -0.67
CA GLN A 90 35.75 17.62 -1.37
C GLN A 90 34.73 18.73 -1.05
N LEU A 91 33.55 18.41 -0.52
CA LEU A 91 32.58 19.41 -0.06
C LEU A 91 32.89 19.90 1.37
N ALA A 92 33.53 19.06 2.19
CA ALA A 92 33.95 19.42 3.55
C ALA A 92 35.20 20.33 3.56
N GLY A 93 36.06 20.24 2.54
CA GLY A 93 37.27 21.06 2.42
C GLY A 93 37.03 22.49 1.95
N GLN A 94 35.96 22.75 1.17
CA GLN A 94 35.70 24.08 0.60
C GLN A 94 34.98 25.04 1.56
N ILE A 95 34.44 24.55 2.68
CA ILE A 95 33.81 25.39 3.72
C ILE A 95 34.86 25.95 4.69
N ALA A 96 36.08 25.38 4.72
CA ALA A 96 37.13 25.78 5.65
C ALA A 96 38.01 26.95 5.18
N GLU A 97 37.94 27.36 3.90
CA GLU A 97 38.81 28.42 3.33
C GLU A 97 38.12 29.76 3.06
N HIS A 98 36.82 29.90 3.31
CA HIS A 98 36.17 31.22 3.36
C HIS A 98 35.65 31.45 4.77
N GLY A 99 36.43 32.15 5.59
CA GLY A 99 36.07 32.55 6.95
C GLY A 99 34.82 33.41 6.98
N ILE A 100 33.66 32.75 7.06
CA ILE A 100 32.39 33.34 7.42
C ILE A 100 32.23 33.09 8.92
N GLU A 101 32.53 34.10 9.72
CA GLU A 101 32.12 34.12 11.12
C GLU A 101 30.58 33.98 11.19
N PRO A 102 30.04 33.11 12.05
CA PRO A 102 28.61 33.02 12.23
C PRO A 102 28.11 34.29 12.93
N ASP A 103 27.34 35.10 12.19
CA ASP A 103 26.55 36.20 12.73
C ASP A 103 25.52 35.64 13.75
N PRO A 104 25.54 36.06 15.02
CA PRO A 104 24.66 35.53 16.06
C PRO A 104 23.17 35.92 15.91
N ALA A 105 22.77 36.53 14.79
CA ALA A 105 21.41 37.02 14.57
C ALA A 105 20.54 36.18 13.61
N ASN A 106 21.03 35.08 13.04
CA ASN A 106 20.24 34.24 12.12
C ASN A 106 20.04 32.82 12.66
N ASP A 107 19.28 32.72 13.74
CA ASP A 107 18.69 31.47 14.24
C ASP A 107 17.33 31.21 13.56
N GLU A 108 17.36 31.02 12.24
CA GLU A 108 16.19 30.59 11.45
C GLU A 108 16.19 29.05 11.27
N SER A 109 16.52 28.29 12.32
CA SER A 109 16.10 26.87 12.41
C SER A 109 14.77 26.72 13.16
N SER A 110 14.12 27.82 13.53
CA SER A 110 13.00 27.83 14.48
C SER A 110 11.60 27.71 13.85
N GLY A 111 11.49 27.42 12.54
CA GLY A 111 10.21 27.45 11.82
C GLY A 111 9.67 26.11 11.32
N LEU A 112 10.51 25.07 11.18
CA LEU A 112 10.10 23.79 10.57
C LEU A 112 9.97 22.65 11.60
N ASP A 113 10.75 22.65 12.67
CA ASP A 113 10.63 21.67 13.75
C ASP A 113 9.35 21.86 14.59
N THR A 114 8.70 23.01 14.49
CA THR A 114 7.40 23.31 15.10
C THR A 114 6.22 22.88 14.24
N LEU A 115 6.42 22.53 12.96
CA LEU A 115 5.35 22.06 12.07
C LEU A 115 5.03 20.58 12.23
N PHE A 116 5.95 19.81 12.81
CA PHE A 116 5.77 18.38 13.08
C PHE A 116 6.20 18.10 14.54
N PRO A 117 5.30 18.23 15.52
CA PRO A 117 5.63 17.82 16.88
C PRO A 117 6.06 16.36 16.87
N LYS A 118 7.21 16.07 17.50
CA LYS A 118 7.70 14.70 17.69
C LYS A 118 6.58 13.85 18.31
N GLN A 119 6.28 12.72 17.65
CA GLN A 119 5.30 11.74 18.11
C GLN A 119 5.52 11.47 19.61
N GLN A 120 4.48 11.71 20.40
CA GLN A 120 4.50 11.41 21.83
C GLN A 120 4.55 9.89 21.99
N THR A 121 5.52 9.41 22.77
CA THR A 121 5.61 8.01 23.16
C THR A 121 4.39 7.66 24.01
N THR A 122 3.45 6.89 23.46
CA THR A 122 2.26 6.39 24.15
C THR A 122 2.61 5.21 25.04
N ASP A 123 3.29 5.49 26.15
CA ASP A 123 3.56 4.46 27.15
C ASP A 123 2.32 4.31 28.05
N GLY A 124 1.47 3.33 27.74
CA GLY A 124 0.34 2.90 28.57
C GLY A 124 -0.98 3.67 28.43
N SER A 125 -1.13 4.53 27.42
CA SER A 125 -2.42 5.16 27.11
C SER A 125 -3.29 4.23 26.25
N ASP A 126 -4.57 4.16 26.59
CA ASP A 126 -5.61 3.54 25.77
C ASP A 126 -5.57 4.10 24.35
N GLU A 127 -5.42 3.21 23.36
CA GLU A 127 -5.35 3.54 21.92
C GLU A 127 -6.57 4.37 21.48
N VAL A 128 -7.76 4.01 21.98
CA VAL A 128 -9.01 4.74 21.67
C VAL A 128 -8.93 6.18 22.18
N SER A 129 -8.42 6.38 23.40
CA SER A 129 -8.26 7.71 23.98
C SER A 129 -7.26 8.56 23.18
N THR A 130 -6.14 7.95 22.77
CA THR A 130 -5.13 8.58 21.90
C THR A 130 -5.75 9.04 20.58
N ILE A 131 -6.53 8.17 19.93
CA ILE A 131 -7.20 8.47 18.66
C ILE A 131 -8.26 9.57 18.83
N ARG A 132 -9.03 9.54 19.92
CA ARG A 132 -10.04 10.58 20.21
C ARG A 132 -9.40 11.95 20.40
N GLU A 133 -8.30 12.02 21.15
CA GLU A 133 -7.55 13.26 21.34
C GLU A 133 -6.97 13.76 20.01
N LEU A 134 -6.45 12.86 19.18
CA LEU A 134 -5.94 13.19 17.85
C LEU A 134 -7.05 13.80 16.97
N VAL A 135 -8.24 13.20 16.96
CA VAL A 135 -9.39 13.67 16.16
C VAL A 135 -9.96 14.98 16.72
N ALA A 136 -9.95 15.19 18.03
CA ALA A 136 -10.39 16.44 18.65
C ALA A 136 -9.37 17.59 18.53
N GLY A 137 -8.08 17.26 18.40
CA GLY A 137 -6.99 18.23 18.34
C GLY A 137 -6.82 18.91 16.97
N PRO A 138 -6.11 20.03 16.89
CA PRO A 138 -5.93 20.77 15.63
C PRO A 138 -4.84 20.18 14.71
N ARG A 139 -3.98 19.29 15.23
CA ARG A 139 -2.87 18.70 14.48
C ARG A 139 -3.40 17.73 13.42
N PRO A 140 -3.06 17.87 12.13
CA PRO A 140 -3.40 16.88 11.10
C PRO A 140 -2.81 15.51 11.42
N ALA A 141 -3.55 14.46 11.05
CA ALA A 141 -3.17 13.07 11.29
C ALA A 141 -2.98 12.29 9.99
N THR A 142 -2.05 11.33 10.00
CA THR A 142 -1.86 10.33 8.94
C THR A 142 -2.42 8.98 9.36
N TRP A 143 -3.43 8.50 8.63
CA TRP A 143 -4.11 7.22 8.84
C TRP A 143 -3.68 6.25 7.74
N VAL A 144 -3.11 5.10 8.10
CA VAL A 144 -2.65 4.10 7.13
C VAL A 144 -3.46 2.82 7.28
N PHE A 145 -4.15 2.41 6.22
CA PHE A 145 -4.85 1.13 6.13
C PHE A 145 -3.94 0.10 5.47
N CYS A 146 -3.65 -1.01 6.16
CA CYS A 146 -2.77 -2.07 5.68
C CYS A 146 -3.37 -3.46 5.95
N GLY A 147 -2.88 -4.47 5.23
CA GLY A 147 -3.34 -5.86 5.37
C GLY A 147 -4.27 -6.33 4.25
N ASP A 148 -5.11 -7.30 4.58
CA ASP A 148 -5.97 -8.04 3.66
C ASP A 148 -7.36 -7.40 3.62
N GLY A 149 -7.50 -6.39 2.75
CA GLY A 149 -8.78 -5.75 2.47
C GLY A 149 -9.61 -6.54 1.44
N PRO A 150 -10.94 -6.36 1.38
CA PRO A 150 -11.71 -6.96 0.31
C PRO A 150 -11.33 -6.38 -1.06
N ASP A 151 -11.54 -7.18 -2.10
CA ASP A 151 -11.43 -6.74 -3.48
C ASP A 151 -12.31 -5.52 -3.74
N GLU A 152 -11.77 -4.53 -4.47
CA GLU A 152 -12.49 -3.32 -4.87
C GLU A 152 -13.17 -2.57 -3.70
N THR A 153 -12.45 -2.37 -2.58
CA THR A 153 -12.97 -1.61 -1.44
C THR A 153 -12.86 -0.08 -1.60
N ALA A 154 -13.94 0.62 -1.23
CA ALA A 154 -13.99 2.06 -1.01
C ALA A 154 -13.83 2.44 0.47
N PHE A 155 -13.59 1.47 1.37
CA PHE A 155 -13.59 1.71 2.82
C PHE A 155 -12.64 2.83 3.27
N PRO A 156 -11.34 2.86 2.91
CA PRO A 156 -10.47 3.96 3.27
C PRO A 156 -10.90 5.31 2.68
N ASP A 157 -11.43 5.32 1.45
CA ASP A 157 -11.87 6.54 0.77
C ASP A 157 -13.13 7.13 1.43
N LEU A 158 -14.08 6.28 1.83
CA LEU A 158 -15.28 6.68 2.58
C LEU A 158 -14.92 7.18 3.97
N PHE A 159 -13.99 6.52 4.68
CA PHE A 159 -13.48 7.02 5.95
C PHE A 159 -12.80 8.38 5.79
N ALA A 160 -12.01 8.56 4.73
CA ALA A 160 -11.39 9.83 4.40
C ALA A 160 -12.44 10.91 4.09
N ALA A 161 -13.55 10.57 3.45
CA ALA A 161 -14.66 11.51 3.26
C ALA A 161 -15.29 11.89 4.60
N GLU A 162 -15.57 10.91 5.46
CA GLU A 162 -16.19 11.09 6.77
C GLU A 162 -15.36 12.02 7.68
N LEU A 163 -14.03 11.82 7.72
CA LEU A 163 -13.12 12.71 8.44
C LEU A 163 -13.24 14.17 7.97
N ARG A 164 -13.32 14.39 6.66
CA ARG A 164 -13.37 15.75 6.08
C ARG A 164 -14.73 16.42 6.28
N THR A 165 -15.82 15.69 6.07
CA THR A 165 -17.17 16.25 6.05
C THR A 165 -17.81 16.30 7.43
N THR A 166 -17.70 15.21 8.18
CA THR A 166 -18.40 15.02 9.46
C THR A 166 -17.53 15.47 10.64
N TYR A 167 -16.27 15.06 10.66
CA TYR A 167 -15.35 15.38 11.77
C TYR A 167 -14.55 16.68 11.56
N ARG A 168 -14.75 17.37 10.43
CA ARG A 168 -14.09 18.65 10.09
C ARG A 168 -12.56 18.57 10.14
N ARG A 169 -12.00 17.45 9.68
CA ARG A 169 -10.55 17.21 9.56
C ARG A 169 -10.10 17.19 8.10
N PRO A 170 -10.16 18.32 7.36
CA PRO A 170 -9.83 18.36 5.94
C PRO A 170 -8.37 18.05 5.62
N LEU A 171 -7.48 18.26 6.59
CA LEU A 171 -6.03 18.12 6.44
C LEU A 171 -5.51 16.73 6.81
N ASP A 172 -6.36 15.85 7.35
CA ASP A 172 -5.97 14.48 7.62
C ASP A 172 -5.71 13.73 6.30
N ALA A 173 -4.63 12.96 6.30
CA ALA A 173 -4.23 12.11 5.20
C ALA A 173 -4.68 10.67 5.49
N VAL A 174 -5.36 10.05 4.52
CA VAL A 174 -5.69 8.62 4.57
C VAL A 174 -4.94 7.94 3.44
N VAL A 175 -4.13 6.94 3.80
CA VAL A 175 -3.31 6.15 2.87
C VAL A 175 -3.85 4.73 2.85
N ASN A 176 -4.17 4.25 1.65
CA ASN A 176 -4.62 2.88 1.44
C ASN A 176 -3.47 2.05 0.87
N THR A 177 -2.98 1.08 1.64
CA THR A 177 -2.02 0.07 1.21
C THR A 177 -2.56 -1.35 1.38
N LEU A 178 -3.88 -1.50 1.39
CA LEU A 178 -4.54 -2.81 1.44
C LEU A 178 -4.19 -3.61 0.18
N VAL A 179 -3.87 -4.88 0.38
CA VAL A 179 -3.59 -5.84 -0.68
C VAL A 179 -4.57 -6.98 -0.55
N PRO A 180 -5.57 -7.09 -1.44
CA PRO A 180 -6.57 -8.14 -1.35
C PRO A 180 -5.97 -9.54 -1.47
N GLY A 181 -6.42 -10.44 -0.59
CA GLY A 181 -5.94 -11.82 -0.51
C GLY A 181 -4.52 -11.96 0.05
N SER A 182 -3.95 -10.88 0.61
CA SER A 182 -2.60 -10.92 1.14
C SER A 182 -2.53 -11.68 2.47
N PRO A 183 -1.58 -12.61 2.65
CA PRO A 183 -1.34 -13.19 3.97
C PRO A 183 -0.73 -12.13 4.91
N ILE A 184 -0.84 -12.36 6.22
CA ILE A 184 -0.38 -11.39 7.24
C ILE A 184 1.15 -11.23 7.23
N GLU A 185 1.88 -12.28 6.86
CA GLU A 185 3.33 -12.30 6.71
C GLU A 185 3.81 -11.27 5.67
N THR A 186 3.03 -11.05 4.61
CA THR A 186 3.39 -10.05 3.58
C THR A 186 3.42 -8.64 4.13
N VAL A 187 2.55 -8.31 5.10
CA VAL A 187 2.60 -7.01 5.78
C VAL A 187 3.88 -6.90 6.59
N LEU A 188 4.22 -7.96 7.35
CA LEU A 188 5.42 -8.01 8.18
C LEU A 188 6.70 -7.84 7.35
N GLU A 189 6.80 -8.53 6.21
CA GLU A 189 7.95 -8.47 5.30
C GLU A 189 8.10 -7.11 4.60
N ASN A 190 7.00 -6.36 4.44
CA ASN A 190 6.97 -5.12 3.67
C ASN A 190 6.60 -3.89 4.51
N LEU A 191 6.77 -3.97 5.84
CA LEU A 191 6.40 -2.91 6.79
C LEU A 191 6.91 -1.52 6.39
N GLU A 192 8.18 -1.43 5.98
CA GLU A 192 8.77 -0.16 5.57
C GLU A 192 8.01 0.49 4.41
N TRP A 193 7.74 -0.30 3.37
CA TRP A 193 7.17 0.19 2.12
C TRP A 193 5.66 0.39 2.18
N GLN A 194 4.95 -0.47 2.94
CA GLN A 194 3.51 -0.38 3.09
C GLN A 194 3.09 0.61 4.19
N LEU A 195 3.95 0.88 5.18
CA LEU A 195 3.50 1.53 6.40
C LEU A 195 4.49 2.56 6.96
N ALA A 196 5.70 2.16 7.34
CA ALA A 196 6.58 3.04 8.13
C ALA A 196 7.00 4.32 7.39
N ARG A 197 7.22 4.23 6.06
CA ARG A 197 7.56 5.40 5.21
C ARG A 197 6.54 6.54 5.26
N PHE A 198 5.30 6.26 5.67
CA PHE A 198 4.23 7.25 5.74
C PHE A 198 4.16 7.95 7.10
N GLN A 199 4.96 7.50 8.09
CA GLN A 199 4.95 8.02 9.46
C GLN A 199 3.52 8.08 10.02
N PRO A 200 2.83 6.93 10.13
CA PRO A 200 1.44 6.89 10.57
C PRO A 200 1.28 7.45 11.99
N ASP A 201 0.20 8.19 12.19
CA ASP A 201 -0.33 8.46 13.52
C ASP A 201 -1.28 7.35 13.97
N VAL A 202 -2.02 6.76 13.01
CA VAL A 202 -2.95 5.66 13.25
C VAL A 202 -2.77 4.59 12.17
N VAL A 203 -2.62 3.34 12.60
CA VAL A 203 -2.57 2.15 11.76
C VAL A 203 -3.90 1.41 11.87
N GLN A 204 -4.57 1.27 10.74
CA GLN A 204 -5.78 0.47 10.57
C GLN A 204 -5.35 -0.89 9.99
N LEU A 205 -5.04 -1.85 10.85
CA LEU A 205 -4.62 -3.19 10.45
C LEU A 205 -5.86 -4.01 10.08
N VAL A 206 -6.09 -4.20 8.78
CA VAL A 206 -7.22 -4.97 8.26
C VAL A 206 -6.83 -6.42 8.09
N ILE A 207 -7.45 -7.29 8.89
CA ILE A 207 -7.30 -8.73 8.77
C ILE A 207 -8.49 -9.25 7.98
N GLY A 208 -8.21 -9.76 6.79
CA GLY A 208 -9.16 -10.42 5.92
C GLY A 208 -9.11 -11.95 6.09
N ARG A 209 -9.88 -12.63 5.25
CA ARG A 209 -10.02 -14.09 5.29
C ARG A 209 -8.70 -14.80 4.98
N ALA A 210 -7.92 -14.31 4.00
CA ALA A 210 -6.67 -14.96 3.61
C ALA A 210 -5.64 -14.83 4.74
N ALA A 211 -5.54 -13.65 5.35
CA ALA A 211 -4.67 -13.41 6.50
C ALA A 211 -5.07 -14.25 7.73
N ALA A 212 -6.36 -14.35 8.04
CA ALA A 212 -6.84 -15.12 9.19
C ALA A 212 -6.72 -16.64 9.01
N SER A 213 -6.71 -17.14 7.77
CA SER A 213 -6.57 -18.58 7.46
C SER A 213 -5.12 -19.05 7.30
N ALA A 214 -4.13 -18.26 7.73
CA ALA A 214 -2.70 -18.58 7.56
C ALA A 214 -2.19 -19.81 8.38
N GLY A 215 -3.07 -20.51 9.11
CA GLY A 215 -2.75 -21.74 9.81
C GLY A 215 -2.25 -21.54 11.24
N SER A 216 -1.50 -22.51 11.78
CA SER A 216 -1.15 -22.58 13.21
C SER A 216 -0.28 -21.43 13.73
N GLU A 217 0.37 -20.70 12.84
CA GLU A 217 1.27 -19.58 13.18
C GLU A 217 0.58 -18.21 13.17
N PHE A 218 -0.70 -18.12 12.81
CA PHE A 218 -1.39 -16.82 12.68
C PHE A 218 -1.24 -15.93 13.93
N SER A 219 -1.45 -16.50 15.12
CA SER A 219 -1.34 -15.76 16.38
C SER A 219 0.08 -15.29 16.68
N SER A 220 1.10 -16.11 16.38
CA SER A 220 2.50 -15.76 16.61
C SER A 220 2.96 -14.67 15.62
N THR A 221 2.56 -14.77 14.35
CA THR A 221 2.83 -13.74 13.33
C THR A 221 2.12 -12.43 13.65
N LEU A 222 0.84 -12.47 14.05
CA LEU A 222 0.10 -11.26 14.44
C LEU A 222 0.74 -10.58 15.66
N ALA A 223 1.16 -11.36 16.66
CA ALA A 223 1.85 -10.81 17.84
C ALA A 223 3.14 -10.08 17.46
N GLN A 224 3.96 -10.70 16.58
CA GLN A 224 5.18 -10.09 16.05
C GLN A 224 4.89 -8.82 15.26
N LEU A 225 3.87 -8.84 14.40
CA LEU A 225 3.46 -7.67 13.62
C LEU A 225 3.07 -6.50 14.54
N ILE A 226 2.25 -6.76 15.56
CA ILE A 226 1.85 -5.73 16.53
C ILE A 226 3.06 -5.18 17.28
N ASP A 227 4.02 -6.02 17.66
CA ASP A 227 5.25 -5.56 18.33
C ASP A 227 6.10 -4.66 17.42
N GLN A 228 6.16 -4.96 16.12
CA GLN A 228 6.81 -4.07 15.15
C GLN A 228 6.05 -2.75 14.96
N LEU A 229 4.71 -2.80 14.87
CA LEU A 229 3.88 -1.60 14.71
C LEU A 229 3.99 -0.65 15.90
N ARG A 230 4.12 -1.18 17.12
CA ARG A 230 4.33 -0.37 18.34
C ARG A 230 5.63 0.43 18.30
N ASN A 231 6.67 -0.08 17.64
CA ASN A 231 7.94 0.65 17.50
C ASN A 231 7.81 1.90 16.61
N LEU A 232 6.70 2.06 15.89
CA LEU A 232 6.43 3.22 15.04
C LEU A 232 5.77 4.38 15.79
N ASN A 233 5.48 4.22 17.08
CA ASN A 233 4.75 5.20 17.90
C ASN A 233 3.42 5.64 17.26
N ALA A 234 2.74 4.71 16.57
CA ALA A 234 1.44 4.92 15.95
C ALA A 234 0.38 4.20 16.77
N ALA A 235 -0.81 4.79 16.86
CA ALA A 235 -1.96 4.14 17.46
C ALA A 235 -2.43 2.98 16.58
N ILE A 236 -2.75 1.83 17.17
CA ILE A 236 -3.13 0.62 16.41
C ILE A 236 -4.62 0.33 16.58
N VAL A 237 -5.29 0.04 15.48
CA VAL A 237 -6.66 -0.48 15.45
C VAL A 237 -6.67 -1.74 14.60
N ILE A 238 -7.26 -2.82 15.11
CA ILE A 238 -7.35 -4.09 14.38
C ILE A 238 -8.77 -4.26 13.86
N HIS A 239 -8.91 -4.54 12.57
CA HIS A 239 -10.18 -4.94 11.99
C HIS A 239 -10.22 -6.45 11.83
N ALA A 240 -11.17 -7.10 12.49
CA ALA A 240 -11.38 -8.54 12.41
C ALA A 240 -12.34 -8.88 11.25
N PRO A 241 -12.08 -9.96 10.50
CA PRO A 241 -12.96 -10.38 9.41
C PRO A 241 -14.28 -10.94 9.94
N ASP A 242 -15.31 -10.96 9.09
CA ASP A 242 -16.52 -11.71 9.38
C ASP A 242 -16.22 -13.22 9.42
N ALA A 243 -16.44 -13.81 10.60
CA ALA A 243 -16.27 -15.24 10.84
C ALA A 243 -17.48 -16.08 10.41
N SER A 244 -18.56 -15.45 9.94
CA SER A 244 -19.77 -16.17 9.53
C SER A 244 -19.44 -17.24 8.47
N GLY A 245 -19.91 -18.46 8.72
CA GLY A 245 -19.75 -19.59 7.81
C GLY A 245 -18.41 -20.33 7.86
N SER A 246 -17.50 -20.04 8.80
CA SER A 246 -16.27 -20.84 8.98
C SER A 246 -15.80 -20.93 10.44
N ASP A 247 -15.77 -22.14 10.99
CA ASP A 247 -15.25 -22.42 12.35
C ASP A 247 -13.77 -22.08 12.49
N GLU A 248 -12.99 -22.17 11.42
CA GLU A 248 -11.57 -21.83 11.41
C GLU A 248 -11.35 -20.32 11.50
N LEU A 249 -12.16 -19.53 10.78
CA LEU A 249 -12.15 -18.07 10.92
C LEU A 249 -12.64 -17.64 12.29
N ALA A 250 -13.67 -18.30 12.84
CA ALA A 250 -14.16 -18.01 14.19
C ALA A 250 -13.07 -18.18 15.25
N LYS A 251 -12.25 -19.24 15.15
CA LYS A 251 -11.08 -19.43 16.05
C LYS A 251 -10.05 -18.33 15.88
N SER A 252 -9.76 -17.94 14.64
CA SER A 252 -8.77 -16.90 14.36
C SER A 252 -9.23 -15.52 14.84
N VAL A 253 -10.53 -15.22 14.70
CA VAL A 253 -11.14 -14.00 15.27
C VAL A 253 -11.05 -14.00 16.80
N GLU A 254 -11.26 -15.14 17.45
CA GLU A 254 -11.08 -15.21 18.90
C GLU A 254 -9.63 -14.98 19.32
N GLN A 255 -8.65 -15.50 18.57
CA GLN A 255 -7.23 -15.21 18.79
C GLN A 255 -6.91 -13.73 18.59
N ILE A 256 -7.52 -13.05 17.61
CA ILE A 256 -7.40 -11.59 17.44
C ILE A 256 -7.92 -10.87 18.68
N ARG A 257 -9.12 -11.22 19.15
CA ARG A 257 -9.75 -10.58 20.32
C ARG A 257 -8.93 -10.79 21.59
N GLU A 258 -8.45 -12.00 21.84
CA GLU A 258 -7.63 -12.34 23.00
C GLU A 258 -6.32 -11.53 22.98
N LEU A 259 -5.61 -11.53 21.86
CA LEU A 259 -4.36 -10.80 21.71
C LEU A 259 -4.57 -9.29 21.86
N ALA A 260 -5.58 -8.74 21.19
CA ALA A 260 -5.89 -7.32 21.26
C ALA A 260 -6.30 -6.88 22.68
N SER A 261 -7.11 -7.69 23.38
CA SER A 261 -7.49 -7.44 24.77
C SER A 261 -6.27 -7.44 25.70
N SER A 262 -5.36 -8.41 25.55
CA SER A 262 -4.12 -8.48 26.34
C SER A 262 -3.19 -7.28 26.12
N ARG A 263 -3.34 -6.60 24.98
CA ARG A 263 -2.51 -5.48 24.53
C ARG A 263 -3.24 -4.12 24.56
N ALA A 264 -4.49 -4.08 25.04
CA ALA A 264 -5.34 -2.89 25.05
C ALA A 264 -5.51 -2.22 23.66
N ILE A 265 -5.63 -3.03 22.62
CA ILE A 265 -5.82 -2.58 21.23
C ILE A 265 -7.32 -2.69 20.88
N PRO A 266 -7.95 -1.64 20.33
CA PRO A 266 -9.34 -1.71 19.88
C PRO A 266 -9.49 -2.65 18.69
N VAL A 267 -10.56 -3.45 18.74
CA VAL A 267 -10.94 -4.36 17.66
C VAL A 267 -12.25 -3.90 17.05
N ILE A 268 -12.26 -3.70 15.74
CA ILE A 268 -13.46 -3.47 14.94
C ILE A 268 -13.85 -4.79 14.33
N ASP A 269 -14.86 -5.43 14.90
CA ASP A 269 -15.44 -6.64 14.34
C ASP A 269 -16.29 -6.26 13.12
N HIS A 270 -16.08 -6.88 11.96
CA HIS A 270 -16.88 -6.62 10.76
C HIS A 270 -17.97 -7.66 10.51
N ALA A 271 -18.33 -8.49 11.50
CA ALA A 271 -19.46 -9.40 11.42
C ALA A 271 -20.74 -8.68 10.93
N ASP A 272 -21.44 -9.29 9.97
CA ASP A 272 -22.66 -8.73 9.37
C ASP A 272 -22.50 -7.36 8.69
N SER A 273 -21.28 -6.94 8.34
CA SER A 273 -21.06 -5.69 7.60
C SER A 273 -21.22 -5.92 6.10
N ASP A 274 -22.39 -5.54 5.57
CA ASP A 274 -22.74 -5.74 4.16
C ASP A 274 -22.16 -4.67 3.22
N SER A 275 -21.67 -3.56 3.75
CA SER A 275 -21.12 -2.46 2.94
C SER A 275 -19.92 -1.76 3.58
N ASP A 276 -19.11 -1.08 2.76
CA ASP A 276 -18.02 -0.23 3.26
C ASP A 276 -18.53 0.94 4.11
N HIS A 277 -19.77 1.38 3.91
CA HIS A 277 -20.37 2.42 4.73
C HIS A 277 -20.66 1.92 6.15
N ASP A 278 -21.11 0.68 6.29
CA ASP A 278 -21.31 0.04 7.60
C ASP A 278 -19.99 -0.13 8.35
N ARG A 279 -18.94 -0.49 7.62
CA ARG A 279 -17.57 -0.58 8.17
C ARG A 279 -17.07 0.76 8.69
N VAL A 280 -17.30 1.87 7.97
CA VAL A 280 -16.97 3.23 8.44
C VAL A 280 -17.77 3.58 9.67
N ASN A 281 -19.09 3.37 9.64
CA ASN A 281 -19.96 3.69 10.77
C ASN A 281 -19.53 2.95 12.04
N ARG A 282 -19.22 1.65 11.91
CA ARG A 282 -18.75 0.83 13.02
C ARG A 282 -17.39 1.29 13.53
N LEU A 283 -16.43 1.56 12.64
CA LEU A 283 -15.13 2.12 13.01
C LEU A 283 -15.29 3.42 13.83
N CYS A 284 -16.10 4.36 13.35
CA CYS A 284 -16.35 5.63 14.03
C CYS A 284 -17.04 5.44 15.39
N GLN A 285 -17.97 4.48 15.50
CA GLN A 285 -18.69 4.16 16.72
C GLN A 285 -17.77 3.54 17.78
N GLU A 286 -17.00 2.52 17.44
CA GLU A 286 -16.11 1.81 18.38
C GLU A 286 -14.97 2.71 18.85
N LEU A 287 -14.46 3.58 17.98
CA LEU A 287 -13.49 4.62 18.36
C LEU A 287 -14.12 5.80 19.13
N ASN A 288 -15.46 5.80 19.30
CA ASN A 288 -16.23 6.85 19.97
C ASN A 288 -15.83 8.25 19.49
N LEU A 289 -15.72 8.41 18.16
CA LEU A 289 -15.34 9.66 17.54
C LEU A 289 -16.48 10.66 17.69
N GLN A 290 -16.20 11.79 18.33
CA GLN A 290 -17.18 12.84 18.57
C GLN A 290 -17.19 13.82 17.41
N ARG A 291 -18.40 14.21 16.98
CA ARG A 291 -18.56 15.31 16.05
C ARG A 291 -18.18 16.61 16.77
N PRO A 292 -17.45 17.53 16.11
CA PRO A 292 -17.21 18.84 16.68
C PRO A 292 -18.54 19.51 16.99
N SER A 293 -18.64 20.15 18.16
CA SER A 293 -19.79 20.98 18.51
C SER A 293 -19.93 22.12 17.52
N ASP A 294 -21.16 22.38 17.05
CA ASP A 294 -21.50 23.50 16.15
C ASP A 294 -21.18 24.87 16.76
#